data_AF-A0AAU9NNV6-F1
#
_entry.id   AF-A0AAU9NNV6-F1
#
_cell.length_a   1.000
_cell.length_b   1.000
_cell.length_c   1.000
_cell.angle_alpha   90.00
_cell.angle_beta   90.00
_cell.angle_gamma   90.00
#
_symmetry.space_group_name_H-M   'P 1'
#
loop_
_entity.id
_entity.type
_entity.pdbx_description
1 polymer ?
#
loop_
_entity_poly.entity_id
_entity_poly.type
_entity_poly.pdbx_seq_one_letter_code
_entity_poly.pdbx_strand_id
1 'polypeptide(L)'
;MHTTEGTFVQLLSSHVATFYYNINHISVCVQPFKASPANYNHHLKKAIMMMMCKLQAHASLLQMPINLSLLRRRPQKEKVVVVMGATGTGKSRLAVDIATRYPAEIINSDKMQVYEGLDIVTNKITDEESDGVPHHLIGIVDSDTDFTSSDFVSTSSVAMKSIVSRNNLPIIAGGSNSFIEALVDDRNHEFRSSYDVCFLWVDVAMPVLEQFVSARVNRMVAEGMVDEVRNLFNPNSDYSKGIRRAIGVPEFDSFFRSEYSSSTDEKVRSNLLESAINETKINTCKLACRQLRKIHRLKNIKGWKIHRLDATKAFQQNGKEADDAWAELVAVPGSAIVSQYIHDFDHSRIFTTATSAGGGRAIREFERRTAVATDYSASLV
;
A
#
# COMPACT_ATOMS: atom_id res chain seq x y z
N MET A 1 4.59 -43.29 60.31
CA MET A 1 3.63 -42.69 61.28
C MET A 1 3.43 -41.26 60.83
N HIS A 2 2.27 -40.95 60.22
CA HIS A 2 1.20 -40.11 60.81
C HIS A 2 1.69 -38.69 61.09
N THR A 3 1.09 -37.57 60.73
CA THR A 3 -0.23 -37.16 60.18
C THR A 3 -0.17 -35.63 60.22
N THR A 4 -0.78 -34.92 59.26
CA THR A 4 -1.57 -33.68 59.48
C THR A 4 -2.22 -33.32 58.13
N GLU A 5 -3.55 -33.42 58.03
CA GLU A 5 -4.50 -32.28 58.01
C GLU A 5 -4.46 -31.53 56.67
N GLY A 6 -5.53 -31.40 55.90
CA GLY A 6 -6.88 -31.02 56.31
C GLY A 6 -7.16 -29.62 55.75
N THR A 7 -8.31 -29.45 55.10
CA THR A 7 -8.94 -28.17 54.69
C THR A 7 -8.28 -27.31 53.59
N PHE A 8 -8.78 -27.42 52.36
CA PHE A 8 -9.28 -26.26 51.59
C PHE A 8 -10.28 -26.70 50.50
N VAL A 9 -11.42 -27.23 50.95
CA VAL A 9 -12.66 -27.23 50.17
C VAL A 9 -13.31 -25.88 50.41
N GLN A 10 -13.22 -24.97 49.45
CA GLN A 10 -14.13 -23.83 49.21
C GLN A 10 -13.40 -22.83 48.32
N LEU A 11 -13.74 -22.81 47.03
CA LEU A 11 -13.64 -21.65 46.10
C LEU A 11 -13.53 -22.16 44.66
N LEU A 12 -14.59 -22.80 44.15
CA LEU A 12 -14.90 -22.83 42.70
C LEU A 12 -16.41 -23.15 42.55
N SER A 13 -17.22 -22.52 43.40
CA SER A 13 -18.70 -22.53 43.36
C SER A 13 -19.20 -21.08 43.34
N SER A 14 -18.75 -20.34 42.33
CA SER A 14 -19.27 -19.02 41.96
C SER A 14 -18.48 -18.58 40.73
N HIS A 15 -19.15 -18.06 39.70
CA HIS A 15 -18.61 -17.57 38.42
C HIS A 15 -18.69 -18.48 37.18
N VAL A 16 -19.80 -19.22 37.02
CA VAL A 16 -20.40 -19.36 35.67
C VAL A 16 -21.92 -19.24 35.81
N ALA A 17 -22.35 -18.07 36.29
CA ALA A 17 -23.69 -17.56 36.10
C ALA A 17 -23.55 -16.34 35.18
N THR A 18 -24.50 -16.19 34.26
CA THR A 18 -24.54 -15.20 33.17
C THR A 18 -23.85 -15.70 31.89
N PHE A 19 -24.61 -16.36 31.02
CA PHE A 19 -24.76 -15.96 29.62
C PHE A 19 -25.93 -16.76 28.99
N TYR A 20 -26.99 -16.02 28.63
CA TYR A 20 -28.07 -16.33 27.69
C TYR A 20 -29.19 -17.33 28.05
N TYR A 21 -30.26 -16.72 28.58
CA TYR A 21 -31.67 -16.99 28.31
C TYR A 21 -31.95 -17.11 26.79
N ASN A 22 -32.45 -18.27 26.33
CA ASN A 22 -33.71 -18.45 25.57
C ASN A 22 -33.73 -19.87 25.00
N ILE A 23 -34.57 -20.75 25.55
CA ILE A 23 -35.37 -21.75 24.84
C ILE A 23 -36.47 -22.16 25.84
N ASN A 24 -37.69 -21.71 25.56
CA ASN A 24 -38.89 -22.10 26.27
C ASN A 24 -39.31 -23.53 25.89
N HIS A 25 -40.00 -24.17 26.83
CA HIS A 25 -40.77 -25.41 26.73
C HIS A 25 -39.99 -26.73 26.66
N ILE A 26 -39.82 -27.40 27.82
CA ILE A 26 -40.40 -28.73 28.12
C ILE A 26 -40.57 -28.84 29.65
N SER A 27 -41.82 -28.92 30.12
CA SER A 27 -42.14 -29.34 31.50
C SER A 27 -41.94 -30.84 31.66
N VAL A 28 -41.14 -31.29 32.62
CA VAL A 28 -41.24 -32.64 33.18
C VAL A 28 -41.32 -32.56 34.69
N CYS A 29 -42.47 -32.98 35.21
CA CYS A 29 -42.81 -33.09 36.61
C CYS A 29 -42.00 -34.23 37.24
N VAL A 30 -41.27 -33.96 38.33
CA VAL A 30 -40.64 -35.01 39.15
C VAL A 30 -41.15 -34.87 40.58
N GLN A 31 -41.97 -35.83 41.01
CA GLN A 31 -42.36 -35.97 42.42
C GLN A 31 -41.19 -36.51 43.25
N PRO A 32 -41.05 -36.12 44.52
CA PRO A 32 -39.93 -36.55 45.36
C PRO A 32 -40.19 -37.96 45.92
N PHE A 33 -39.37 -38.93 45.53
CA PHE A 33 -39.33 -40.26 46.16
C PHE A 33 -38.34 -40.22 47.33
N LYS A 34 -38.84 -40.38 48.57
CA LYS A 34 -38.01 -40.61 49.76
C LYS A 34 -37.66 -42.11 49.83
N ALA A 35 -36.38 -42.47 49.84
CA ALA A 35 -35.94 -43.83 50.19
C ALA A 35 -34.53 -43.86 50.84
N SER A 36 -34.42 -44.74 51.83
CA SER A 36 -33.34 -45.01 52.80
C SER A 36 -32.05 -45.61 52.17
N PRO A 37 -30.86 -45.44 52.81
CA PRO A 37 -29.57 -45.80 52.23
C PRO A 37 -29.23 -47.29 52.42
N ALA A 38 -29.72 -48.15 51.53
CA ALA A 38 -29.22 -49.53 51.43
C ALA A 38 -29.23 -50.13 50.01
N ASN A 39 -29.57 -49.37 48.96
CA ASN A 39 -29.73 -49.91 47.59
C ASN A 39 -29.01 -49.11 46.49
N TYR A 40 -27.94 -48.39 46.85
CA TYR A 40 -27.22 -47.50 45.93
C TYR A 40 -26.40 -48.23 44.83
N ASN A 41 -26.04 -49.50 45.02
CA ASN A 41 -25.09 -50.17 44.11
C ASN A 41 -25.73 -50.93 42.93
N HIS A 42 -27.02 -51.28 42.99
CA HIS A 42 -27.69 -52.00 41.90
C HIS A 42 -28.38 -51.06 40.90
N HIS A 43 -28.95 -49.94 41.37
CA HIS A 43 -29.59 -48.96 40.48
C HIS A 43 -28.59 -48.10 39.71
N LEU A 44 -27.44 -47.78 40.29
CA LEU A 44 -26.38 -47.02 39.62
C LEU A 44 -25.72 -47.84 38.50
N LYS A 45 -25.47 -49.14 38.71
CA LYS A 45 -24.95 -50.03 37.65
C LYS A 45 -25.94 -50.21 36.50
N LYS A 46 -27.25 -50.29 36.78
CA LYS A 46 -28.29 -50.41 35.74
C LYS A 46 -28.50 -49.09 34.96
N ALA A 47 -28.37 -47.95 35.63
CA ALA A 47 -28.41 -46.62 34.99
C ALA A 47 -27.18 -46.34 34.13
N ILE A 48 -25.98 -46.70 34.61
CA ILE A 48 -24.72 -46.57 33.84
C ILE A 48 -24.76 -47.48 32.61
N MET A 49 -25.24 -48.72 32.72
CA MET A 49 -25.32 -49.65 31.58
C MET A 49 -26.38 -49.22 30.53
N MET A 50 -27.52 -48.63 30.95
CA MET A 50 -28.49 -48.04 30.02
C MET A 50 -28.00 -46.73 29.38
N MET A 51 -27.15 -45.95 30.07
CA MET A 51 -26.54 -44.74 29.51
C MET A 51 -25.44 -45.07 28.50
N MET A 52 -24.67 -46.15 28.73
CA MET A 52 -23.68 -46.66 27.76
C MET A 52 -24.34 -47.33 26.54
N CYS A 53 -25.47 -48.05 26.71
CA CYS A 53 -26.24 -48.60 25.58
C CYS A 53 -26.95 -47.53 24.73
N LYS A 54 -27.35 -46.39 25.31
CA LYS A 54 -27.89 -45.25 24.53
C LYS A 54 -26.81 -44.40 23.84
N LEU A 55 -25.57 -44.41 24.35
CA LEU A 55 -24.44 -43.79 23.64
C LEU A 55 -23.93 -44.62 22.45
N GLN A 56 -24.26 -45.91 22.39
CA GLN A 56 -23.80 -46.79 21.30
C GLN A 56 -24.79 -46.88 20.11
N ALA A 57 -26.01 -46.35 20.26
CA ALA A 57 -27.05 -46.36 19.22
C ALA A 57 -27.17 -45.06 18.42
N HIS A 58 -26.35 -44.04 18.69
CA HIS A 58 -26.28 -42.81 17.88
C HIS A 58 -24.90 -42.59 17.23
N ALA A 59 -24.11 -43.65 17.07
CA ALA A 59 -22.84 -43.58 16.34
C ALA A 59 -22.98 -43.74 14.80
N SER A 60 -24.20 -43.79 14.27
CA SER A 60 -24.45 -44.07 12.84
C SER A 60 -25.20 -42.97 12.08
N LEU A 61 -25.34 -41.76 12.65
CA LEU A 61 -25.97 -40.60 11.98
C LEU A 61 -25.07 -39.36 11.85
N LEU A 62 -23.77 -39.49 12.11
CA LEU A 62 -22.78 -38.44 11.90
C LEU A 62 -21.60 -38.95 11.06
N GLN A 63 -21.91 -39.47 9.87
CA GLN A 63 -20.95 -39.57 8.77
C GLN A 63 -21.53 -38.86 7.55
N MET A 64 -21.89 -37.58 7.73
CA MET A 64 -21.67 -36.65 6.64
C MET A 64 -20.16 -36.40 6.60
N PRO A 65 -19.44 -36.69 5.51
CA PRO A 65 -18.11 -36.16 5.36
C PRO A 65 -18.28 -34.64 5.39
N ILE A 66 -17.91 -34.00 6.49
CA ILE A 66 -17.68 -32.56 6.47
C ILE A 66 -16.53 -32.42 5.49
N ASN A 67 -16.86 -32.06 4.26
CA ASN A 67 -15.86 -31.78 3.26
C ASN A 67 -15.15 -30.52 3.74
N LEU A 68 -14.03 -30.72 4.46
CA LEU A 68 -13.19 -29.64 4.98
C LEU A 68 -12.64 -28.76 3.84
N SER A 69 -12.88 -29.14 2.57
CA SER A 69 -12.67 -28.31 1.38
C SER A 69 -13.64 -27.12 1.27
N LEU A 70 -14.68 -27.03 2.11
CA LEU A 70 -15.64 -25.91 2.13
C LEU A 70 -15.34 -24.86 3.21
N LEU A 71 -14.27 -25.01 4.00
CA LEU A 71 -13.59 -23.84 4.54
C LEU A 71 -12.98 -23.12 3.35
N ARG A 72 -13.80 -22.29 2.68
CA ARG A 72 -13.41 -21.44 1.57
C ARG A 72 -12.32 -20.50 2.10
N ARG A 73 -11.06 -20.96 2.10
CA ARG A 73 -9.89 -20.11 2.29
C ARG A 73 -10.10 -18.99 1.29
N ARG A 74 -10.32 -17.77 1.78
CA ARG A 74 -10.26 -16.62 0.89
C ARG A 74 -8.89 -16.73 0.20
N PRO A 75 -8.83 -16.72 -1.14
CA PRO A 75 -7.54 -16.72 -1.80
C PRO A 75 -6.73 -15.58 -1.19
N GLN A 76 -5.52 -15.91 -0.73
CA GLN A 76 -4.64 -14.93 -0.14
C GLN A 76 -4.31 -13.93 -1.25
N LYS A 77 -4.73 -12.68 -1.07
CA LYS A 77 -4.49 -11.63 -2.05
C LYS A 77 -3.02 -11.26 -2.02
N GLU A 78 -2.48 -11.00 -3.20
CA GLU A 78 -1.14 -10.48 -3.35
C GLU A 78 -1.06 -9.04 -2.84
N LYS A 79 0.10 -8.65 -2.33
CA LYS A 79 0.30 -7.34 -1.72
C LYS A 79 0.82 -6.35 -2.77
N VAL A 80 0.32 -5.11 -2.75
CA VAL A 80 0.82 -4.01 -3.58
C VAL A 80 0.81 -2.71 -2.79
N VAL A 81 1.88 -1.94 -2.94
CA VAL A 81 2.00 -0.60 -2.35
C VAL A 81 1.79 0.44 -3.44
N VAL A 82 1.06 1.50 -3.13
CA VAL A 82 0.84 2.65 -4.02
C VAL A 82 1.36 3.90 -3.33
N VAL A 83 2.36 4.55 -3.92
CA VAL A 83 2.92 5.82 -3.47
C VAL A 83 2.39 6.95 -4.33
N MET A 84 1.51 7.76 -3.74
CA MET A 84 0.82 8.88 -4.40
C MET A 84 1.20 10.22 -3.79
N GLY A 85 0.89 11.30 -4.49
CA GLY A 85 1.27 12.66 -4.12
C GLY A 85 1.25 13.60 -5.32
N ALA A 86 1.38 14.90 -5.06
CA ALA A 86 1.52 15.89 -6.12
C ALA A 86 2.90 15.78 -6.81
N THR A 87 3.06 16.41 -7.97
CA THR A 87 4.37 16.56 -8.61
C THR A 87 5.35 17.25 -7.67
N GLY A 88 6.60 16.80 -7.64
CA GLY A 88 7.63 17.36 -6.78
C GLY A 88 7.60 16.95 -5.30
N THR A 89 6.64 16.15 -4.81
CA THR A 89 6.57 15.79 -3.38
C THR A 89 7.53 14.67 -2.93
N GLY A 90 8.39 14.14 -3.80
CA GLY A 90 9.34 13.08 -3.44
C GLY A 90 8.81 11.64 -3.50
N LYS A 91 7.76 11.38 -4.30
CA LYS A 91 7.18 10.02 -4.47
C LYS A 91 8.22 8.96 -4.88
N SER A 92 9.07 9.28 -5.85
CA SER A 92 10.10 8.34 -6.33
C SER A 92 11.13 8.05 -5.24
N ARG A 93 11.58 9.09 -4.51
CA ARG A 93 12.46 8.95 -3.34
C ARG A 93 11.88 7.97 -2.30
N LEU A 94 10.60 8.15 -1.92
CA LEU A 94 9.96 7.23 -0.97
C LEU A 94 9.81 5.81 -1.53
N ALA A 95 9.50 5.67 -2.82
CA ALA A 95 9.37 4.36 -3.45
C ALA A 95 10.70 3.59 -3.42
N VAL A 96 11.81 4.27 -3.71
CA VAL A 96 13.18 3.73 -3.61
C VAL A 96 13.53 3.43 -2.14
N ASP A 97 13.27 4.35 -1.20
CA ASP A 97 13.53 4.14 0.24
C ASP A 97 12.83 2.88 0.80
N ILE A 98 11.65 2.54 0.26
CA ILE A 98 10.92 1.31 0.60
C ILE A 98 11.53 0.12 -0.15
N ALA A 99 11.82 0.27 -1.44
CA ALA A 99 12.32 -0.81 -2.27
C ALA A 99 13.75 -1.27 -1.92
N THR A 100 14.55 -0.45 -1.25
CA THR A 100 15.85 -0.86 -0.71
C THR A 100 15.74 -1.72 0.54
N ARG A 101 14.57 -1.75 1.20
CA ARG A 101 14.30 -2.51 2.43
C ARG A 101 13.59 -3.84 2.20
N TYR A 102 12.99 -4.02 1.03
CA TYR A 102 12.24 -5.22 0.64
C TYR A 102 12.66 -5.67 -0.75
N PRO A 103 12.57 -6.96 -1.09
CA PRO A 103 12.66 -7.38 -2.48
C PRO A 103 11.47 -6.80 -3.24
N ALA A 104 11.65 -5.67 -3.91
CA ALA A 104 10.58 -4.88 -4.51
C ALA A 104 11.01 -4.27 -5.84
N GLU A 105 10.02 -3.97 -6.67
CA GLU A 105 10.21 -3.35 -7.98
C GLU A 105 9.17 -2.24 -8.16
N ILE A 106 9.56 -1.15 -8.82
CA ILE A 106 8.74 0.06 -8.94
C ILE A 106 8.05 0.08 -10.30
N ILE A 107 6.74 0.36 -10.31
CA ILE A 107 5.94 0.58 -11.50
C ILE A 107 5.58 2.05 -11.59
N ASN A 108 6.05 2.73 -12.63
CA ASN A 108 5.69 4.13 -12.87
C ASN A 108 4.20 4.26 -13.22
N SER A 109 3.54 5.23 -12.60
CA SER A 109 2.16 5.64 -12.87
C SER A 109 2.05 7.13 -13.21
N ASP A 110 3.14 7.78 -13.63
CA ASP A 110 3.09 9.08 -14.27
C ASP A 110 2.93 8.94 -15.80
N LYS A 111 1.84 9.49 -16.32
CA LYS A 111 1.46 9.43 -17.72
C LYS A 111 2.46 10.06 -18.69
N MET A 112 3.33 10.97 -18.23
CA MET A 112 4.32 11.60 -19.11
C MET A 112 5.65 10.83 -19.09
N GLN A 113 5.97 10.15 -17.99
CA GLN A 113 7.22 9.38 -17.87
C GLN A 113 7.19 8.04 -18.61
N VAL A 114 6.01 7.58 -19.06
CA VAL A 114 5.88 6.37 -19.89
C VAL A 114 6.53 6.51 -21.26
N TYR A 115 6.72 7.74 -21.75
CA TYR A 115 7.23 8.00 -23.09
C TYR A 115 8.76 8.04 -23.13
N GLU A 116 9.33 7.63 -24.26
CA GLU A 116 10.75 7.75 -24.57
C GLU A 116 11.17 9.22 -24.72
N GLY A 117 12.38 9.55 -24.24
CA GLY A 117 12.93 10.91 -24.27
C GLY A 117 12.23 11.91 -23.34
N LEU A 118 12.63 13.18 -23.44
CA LEU A 118 12.23 14.26 -22.53
C LEU A 118 12.47 13.95 -21.04
N ASP A 119 13.62 13.38 -20.72
CA ASP A 119 13.93 12.88 -19.38
C ASP A 119 13.97 14.03 -18.36
N ILE A 120 14.51 15.19 -18.75
CA ILE A 120 14.57 16.39 -17.91
C ILE A 120 13.17 16.97 -17.73
N VAL A 121 12.47 17.28 -18.83
CA VAL A 121 11.13 17.91 -18.84
C VAL A 121 10.11 17.06 -18.07
N THR A 122 10.15 15.74 -18.25
CA THR A 122 9.23 14.81 -17.57
C THR A 122 9.72 14.38 -16.18
N ASN A 123 10.89 14.86 -15.76
CA ASN A 123 11.51 14.61 -14.45
C ASN A 123 11.58 13.10 -14.16
N LYS A 124 12.09 12.32 -15.11
CA LYS A 124 12.34 10.89 -14.88
C LYS A 124 13.40 10.73 -13.81
N ILE A 125 13.30 9.64 -13.07
CA ILE A 125 14.30 9.28 -12.07
C ILE A 125 15.61 8.93 -12.79
N THR A 126 16.75 9.40 -12.27
CA THR A 126 18.06 9.03 -12.82
C THR A 126 18.52 7.67 -12.28
N ASP A 127 19.55 7.09 -12.90
CA ASP A 127 20.13 5.83 -12.44
C ASP A 127 20.68 5.96 -11.01
N GLU A 128 21.29 7.10 -10.67
CA GLU A 128 21.79 7.39 -9.33
C GLU A 128 20.65 7.49 -8.31
N GLU A 129 19.56 8.16 -8.66
CA GLU A 129 18.37 8.27 -7.80
C GLU A 129 17.64 6.93 -7.64
N SER A 130 17.77 6.02 -8.62
CA SER A 130 17.11 4.72 -8.60
C SER A 130 17.73 3.73 -7.62
N ASP A 131 18.98 3.94 -7.21
CA ASP A 131 19.77 3.05 -6.33
C ASP A 131 19.72 1.57 -6.77
N GLY A 132 19.73 1.34 -8.09
CA GLY A 132 19.67 -0.01 -8.68
C GLY A 132 18.31 -0.72 -8.56
N VAL A 133 17.28 -0.05 -8.04
CA VAL A 133 15.93 -0.61 -7.93
C VAL A 133 15.31 -0.73 -9.34
N PRO A 134 14.79 -1.92 -9.73
CA PRO A 134 14.16 -2.08 -11.03
C PRO A 134 12.90 -1.20 -11.20
N HIS A 135 12.86 -0.45 -12.29
CA HIS A 135 11.73 0.40 -12.67
C HIS A 135 11.04 -0.13 -13.94
N HIS A 136 9.71 -0.15 -13.91
CA HIS A 136 8.84 -0.55 -15.02
C HIS A 136 8.02 0.64 -15.50
N LEU A 137 7.60 0.61 -16.77
CA LEU A 137 6.70 1.61 -17.39
C LEU A 137 7.30 3.03 -17.43
N ILE A 138 8.63 3.14 -17.53
CA ILE A 138 9.33 4.40 -17.81
C ILE A 138 9.97 4.28 -19.19
N GLY A 139 9.71 5.24 -20.08
CA GLY A 139 10.32 5.23 -21.42
C GLY A 139 10.01 4.00 -22.27
N ILE A 140 8.77 3.49 -22.20
CA ILE A 140 8.34 2.28 -22.94
C ILE A 140 7.41 2.58 -24.13
N VAL A 141 7.05 3.85 -24.34
CA VAL A 141 6.10 4.28 -25.37
C VAL A 141 6.78 5.29 -26.29
N ASP A 142 6.59 5.14 -27.60
CA ASP A 142 7.02 6.12 -28.58
C ASP A 142 6.34 7.49 -28.38
N SER A 143 7.09 8.55 -28.67
CA SER A 143 6.72 9.95 -28.42
C SER A 143 5.42 10.42 -29.06
N ASP A 144 5.03 9.90 -30.23
CA ASP A 144 3.85 10.34 -30.98
C ASP A 144 2.63 9.41 -30.79
N THR A 145 2.80 8.33 -30.02
CA THR A 145 1.71 7.38 -29.71
C THR A 145 0.91 7.89 -28.50
N ASP A 146 -0.41 7.68 -28.47
CA ASP A 146 -1.21 7.99 -27.28
C ASP A 146 -1.19 6.82 -26.29
N PHE A 147 -0.93 7.10 -25.02
CA PHE A 147 -1.00 6.13 -23.93
C PHE A 147 -2.22 6.42 -23.02
N THR A 148 -3.19 5.51 -23.03
CA THR A 148 -4.45 5.66 -22.30
C THR A 148 -4.43 5.00 -20.92
N SER A 149 -5.46 5.24 -20.11
CA SER A 149 -5.61 4.51 -18.85
C SER A 149 -5.87 3.02 -19.05
N SER A 150 -6.45 2.61 -20.18
CA SER A 150 -6.65 1.18 -20.48
C SER A 150 -5.30 0.51 -20.74
N ASP A 151 -4.43 1.18 -21.50
CA ASP A 151 -3.06 0.69 -21.79
C ASP A 151 -2.24 0.61 -20.51
N PHE A 152 -2.39 1.61 -19.62
CA PHE A 152 -1.80 1.53 -18.29
C PHE A 152 -2.27 0.29 -17.52
N VAL A 153 -3.58 0.03 -17.47
CA VAL A 153 -4.12 -1.13 -16.74
C VAL A 153 -3.59 -2.43 -17.30
N SER A 154 -3.58 -2.62 -18.63
CA SER A 154 -3.06 -3.85 -19.24
C SER A 154 -1.57 -4.04 -18.97
N THR A 155 -0.76 -2.99 -19.18
CA THR A 155 0.70 -3.09 -19.09
C THR A 155 1.17 -3.20 -17.65
N SER A 156 0.57 -2.43 -16.73
CA SER A 156 0.87 -2.55 -15.30
C SER A 156 0.44 -3.91 -14.73
N SER A 157 -0.68 -4.48 -15.17
CA SER A 157 -1.11 -5.81 -14.74
C SER A 157 -0.12 -6.90 -15.15
N VAL A 158 0.47 -6.79 -16.34
CA VAL A 158 1.54 -7.72 -16.79
C VAL A 158 2.79 -7.55 -15.93
N ALA A 159 3.24 -6.32 -15.71
CA ALA A 159 4.40 -6.03 -14.88
C ALA A 159 4.20 -6.55 -13.44
N MET A 160 3.04 -6.29 -12.82
CA MET A 160 2.70 -6.76 -11.49
C MET A 160 2.71 -8.29 -11.38
N LYS A 161 2.09 -9.00 -12.33
CA LYS A 161 2.14 -10.48 -12.35
C LYS A 161 3.58 -10.99 -12.44
N SER A 162 4.41 -10.34 -13.25
CA SER A 162 5.83 -10.70 -13.39
C SER A 162 6.63 -10.46 -12.10
N ILE A 163 6.45 -9.31 -11.45
CA ILE A 163 7.10 -8.96 -10.17
C ILE A 163 6.70 -9.95 -9.07
N VAL A 164 5.39 -10.20 -8.92
CA VAL A 164 4.88 -11.18 -7.94
C VAL A 164 5.40 -12.58 -8.22
N SER A 165 5.51 -13.00 -9.49
CA SER A 165 6.05 -14.33 -9.83
C SER A 165 7.51 -14.52 -9.40
N ARG A 166 8.27 -13.43 -9.23
CA ARG A 166 9.62 -13.42 -8.65
C ARG A 166 9.65 -13.34 -7.12
N ASN A 167 8.48 -13.35 -6.47
CA ASN A 167 8.28 -13.09 -5.04
C ASN A 167 8.70 -11.68 -4.60
N ASN A 168 8.66 -10.71 -5.51
CA ASN A 168 8.95 -9.32 -5.23
C ASN A 168 7.65 -8.54 -4.95
N LEU A 169 7.75 -7.46 -4.17
CA LEU A 169 6.66 -6.53 -3.90
C LEU A 169 6.52 -5.50 -5.03
N PRO A 170 5.36 -5.41 -5.72
CA PRO A 170 5.10 -4.31 -6.64
C PRO A 170 4.84 -3.01 -5.87
N ILE A 171 5.56 -1.95 -6.22
CA ILE A 171 5.34 -0.59 -5.71
C ILE A 171 4.93 0.30 -6.89
N ILE A 172 3.69 0.77 -6.91
CA ILE A 172 3.22 1.71 -7.95
C ILE A 172 3.49 3.13 -7.46
N ALA A 173 4.28 3.92 -8.18
CA ALA A 173 4.62 5.29 -7.81
C ALA A 173 4.32 6.26 -8.96
N GLY A 174 3.72 7.41 -8.69
CA GLY A 174 3.47 8.41 -9.74
C GLY A 174 2.37 9.43 -9.45
N GLY A 175 2.29 10.45 -10.30
CA GLY A 175 1.37 11.58 -10.13
C GLY A 175 0.03 11.45 -10.86
N SER A 176 -0.14 10.45 -11.72
CA SER A 176 -1.38 10.32 -12.51
C SER A 176 -2.41 9.47 -11.79
N ASN A 177 -3.08 10.08 -10.82
CA ASN A 177 -4.15 9.45 -10.03
C ASN A 177 -5.31 8.86 -10.88
N SER A 178 -5.45 9.24 -12.17
CA SER A 178 -6.38 8.57 -13.11
C SER A 178 -5.95 7.15 -13.47
N PHE A 179 -4.65 6.91 -13.60
CA PHE A 179 -4.11 5.58 -13.91
C PHE A 179 -4.28 4.65 -12.71
N ILE A 180 -3.91 5.13 -11.52
CA ILE A 180 -4.12 4.42 -10.25
C ILE A 180 -5.61 4.12 -10.04
N GLU A 181 -6.49 5.11 -10.24
CA GLU A 181 -7.94 4.91 -10.11
C GLU A 181 -8.49 3.92 -11.13
N ALA A 182 -8.07 3.97 -12.39
CA ALA A 182 -8.52 3.03 -13.42
C ALA A 182 -8.09 1.59 -13.12
N LEU A 183 -6.89 1.40 -12.56
CA LEU A 183 -6.39 0.09 -12.14
C LEU A 183 -7.12 -0.44 -10.91
N VAL A 184 -7.29 0.41 -9.90
CA VAL A 184 -7.80 -0.01 -8.59
C VAL A 184 -9.33 -0.12 -8.56
N ASP A 185 -10.03 0.86 -9.12
CA ASP A 185 -11.50 0.93 -9.21
C ASP A 185 -11.98 0.39 -10.59
N ASP A 186 -11.45 -0.75 -11.03
CA ASP A 186 -11.89 -1.39 -12.27
C ASP A 186 -13.36 -1.86 -12.18
N ARG A 187 -14.07 -1.89 -13.32
CA ARG A 187 -15.52 -2.16 -13.37
C ARG A 187 -15.90 -3.55 -12.84
N ASN A 188 -15.00 -4.52 -12.96
CA ASN A 188 -15.26 -5.91 -12.59
C ASN A 188 -14.70 -6.26 -11.20
N HIS A 189 -14.08 -5.29 -10.52
CA HIS A 189 -13.32 -5.47 -9.28
C HIS A 189 -12.25 -6.57 -9.38
N GLU A 190 -11.73 -6.82 -10.57
CA GLU A 190 -10.72 -7.85 -10.83
C GLU A 190 -9.46 -7.55 -10.03
N PHE A 191 -9.00 -6.30 -10.05
CA PHE A 191 -7.78 -5.90 -9.36
C PHE A 191 -7.90 -6.14 -7.85
N ARG A 192 -8.98 -5.64 -7.24
CA ARG A 192 -9.23 -5.84 -5.80
C ARG A 192 -9.56 -7.27 -5.42
N SER A 193 -9.88 -8.14 -6.38
CA SER A 193 -10.06 -9.57 -6.12
C SER A 193 -8.72 -10.29 -5.95
N SER A 194 -7.69 -9.86 -6.70
CA SER A 194 -6.35 -10.45 -6.70
C SER A 194 -5.37 -9.76 -5.75
N TYR A 195 -5.51 -8.46 -5.55
CA TYR A 195 -4.57 -7.63 -4.80
C TYR A 195 -5.23 -6.96 -3.59
N ASP A 196 -4.49 -6.94 -2.48
CA ASP A 196 -4.73 -6.07 -1.33
C ASP A 196 -3.83 -4.85 -1.49
N VAL A 197 -4.26 -3.64 -1.12
CA VAL A 197 -3.56 -2.40 -1.50
C VAL A 197 -3.26 -1.53 -0.29
N CYS A 198 -2.00 -1.12 -0.15
CA CYS A 198 -1.57 -0.10 0.81
C CYS A 198 -1.30 1.23 0.11
N PHE A 199 -2.05 2.28 0.45
CA PHE A 199 -1.87 3.62 -0.12
C PHE A 199 -1.06 4.50 0.82
N LEU A 200 0.10 4.98 0.35
CA LEU A 200 0.92 6.00 0.98
C LEU A 200 0.77 7.30 0.20
N TRP A 201 0.50 8.42 0.88
CA TRP A 201 0.42 9.74 0.29
C TRP A 201 1.49 10.64 0.88
N VAL A 202 2.47 11.03 0.05
CA VAL A 202 3.46 12.05 0.39
C VAL A 202 2.86 13.44 0.15
N ASP A 203 2.59 14.13 1.23
CA ASP A 203 1.96 15.46 1.28
C ASP A 203 2.99 16.53 1.59
N VAL A 204 2.84 17.70 0.97
CA VAL A 204 3.66 18.89 1.23
C VAL A 204 2.71 20.08 1.21
N ALA A 205 2.81 20.95 2.21
CA ALA A 205 2.00 22.16 2.26
C ALA A 205 2.16 22.99 0.97
N MET A 206 1.02 23.40 0.37
CA MET A 206 1.01 24.04 -0.94
C MET A 206 1.97 25.25 -1.08
N PRO A 207 2.07 26.19 -0.12
CA PRO A 207 3.00 27.31 -0.24
C PRO A 207 4.47 26.88 -0.34
N VAL A 208 4.85 25.81 0.37
CA VAL A 208 6.21 25.24 0.33
C VAL A 208 6.41 24.50 -0.99
N LEU A 209 5.43 23.71 -1.41
CA LEU A 209 5.49 22.96 -2.66
C LEU A 209 5.59 23.87 -3.88
N GLU A 210 4.83 24.97 -3.93
CA GLU A 210 4.85 25.95 -5.02
C GLU A 210 6.25 26.58 -5.20
N GLN A 211 6.90 26.95 -4.09
CA GLN A 211 8.28 27.44 -4.13
C GLN A 211 9.24 26.37 -4.64
N PHE A 212 9.10 25.14 -4.14
CA PHE A 212 9.97 24.03 -4.55
C PHE A 212 9.82 23.70 -6.05
N VAL A 213 8.60 23.54 -6.56
CA VAL A 213 8.39 23.18 -7.97
C VAL A 213 8.81 24.31 -8.91
N SER A 214 8.65 25.57 -8.50
CA SER A 214 9.15 26.73 -9.24
C SER A 214 10.68 26.73 -9.31
N ALA A 215 11.35 26.51 -8.19
CA ALA A 215 12.81 26.39 -8.13
C ALA A 215 13.32 25.17 -8.92
N ARG A 216 12.56 24.08 -8.93
CA ARG A 216 12.87 22.88 -9.73
C ARG A 216 12.86 23.17 -11.22
N VAL A 217 11.89 23.93 -11.73
CA VAL A 217 11.88 24.34 -13.15
C VAL A 217 13.14 25.13 -13.50
N ASN A 218 13.63 26.00 -12.61
CA ASN A 218 14.90 26.70 -12.84
C ASN A 218 16.08 25.71 -12.95
N ARG A 219 16.12 24.68 -12.11
CA ARG A 219 17.16 23.62 -12.19
C ARG A 219 17.06 22.84 -13.49
N MET A 220 15.85 22.43 -13.89
CA MET A 220 15.62 21.77 -15.17
C MET A 220 16.12 22.61 -16.35
N VAL A 221 15.86 23.92 -16.35
CA VAL A 221 16.39 24.85 -17.36
C VAL A 221 17.92 24.86 -17.35
N ALA A 222 18.55 24.94 -16.18
CA ALA A 222 20.00 24.89 -16.04
C ALA A 222 20.61 23.54 -16.46
N GLU A 223 19.86 22.46 -16.35
CA GLU A 223 20.23 21.09 -16.76
C GLU A 223 20.04 20.84 -18.27
N GLY A 224 19.47 21.80 -19.02
CA GLY A 224 19.30 21.68 -20.48
C GLY A 224 17.88 21.37 -20.95
N MET A 225 16.86 21.58 -20.11
CA MET A 225 15.44 21.42 -20.49
C MET A 225 15.10 22.15 -21.80
N VAL A 226 15.63 23.36 -22.02
CA VAL A 226 15.34 24.14 -23.23
C VAL A 226 15.88 23.44 -24.48
N ASP A 227 17.09 22.88 -24.39
CA ASP A 227 17.71 22.14 -25.50
C ASP A 227 16.98 20.83 -25.77
N GLU A 228 16.56 20.15 -24.71
CA GLU A 228 15.76 18.92 -24.79
C GLU A 228 14.44 19.15 -25.53
N VAL A 229 13.68 20.21 -25.17
CA VAL A 229 12.42 20.55 -25.86
C VAL A 229 12.70 21.04 -27.29
N ARG A 230 13.80 21.77 -27.51
CA ARG A 230 14.18 22.24 -28.86
C ARG A 230 14.32 21.08 -29.83
N ASN A 231 14.93 19.97 -29.39
CA ASN A 231 15.11 18.77 -30.22
C ASN A 231 13.77 18.11 -30.61
N LEU A 232 12.72 18.28 -29.80
CA LEU A 232 11.38 17.78 -30.08
C LEU A 232 10.55 18.75 -30.94
N PHE A 233 10.95 20.03 -31.02
CA PHE A 233 10.14 21.08 -31.63
C PHE A 233 9.89 20.82 -33.12
N ASN A 234 8.64 20.94 -33.52
CA ASN A 234 8.21 20.94 -34.91
C ASN A 234 7.07 21.98 -35.06
N PRO A 235 7.15 22.94 -36.00
CA PRO A 235 6.14 23.98 -36.19
C PRO A 235 4.72 23.48 -36.43
N ASN A 236 4.57 22.24 -36.94
CA ASN A 236 3.30 21.58 -37.23
C ASN A 236 2.87 20.59 -36.13
N SER A 237 3.48 20.66 -34.95
CA SER A 237 3.19 19.76 -33.83
C SER A 237 1.75 19.92 -33.32
N ASP A 238 1.14 18.79 -32.98
CA ASP A 238 -0.10 18.73 -32.20
C ASP A 238 0.22 18.51 -30.71
N TYR A 239 0.11 19.56 -29.91
CA TYR A 239 0.36 19.51 -28.45
C TYR A 239 -0.76 18.80 -27.65
N SER A 240 -1.79 18.26 -28.31
CA SER A 240 -2.88 17.53 -27.65
C SER A 240 -2.61 16.02 -27.48
N LYS A 241 -1.50 15.50 -28.05
CA LYS A 241 -1.20 14.05 -28.13
C LYS A 241 0.15 13.67 -27.55
N GLY A 242 0.26 12.41 -27.17
CA GLY A 242 1.52 11.77 -26.79
C GLY A 242 2.32 12.54 -25.73
N ILE A 243 3.64 12.56 -25.90
CA ILE A 243 4.58 13.22 -25.01
C ILE A 243 4.52 14.76 -25.12
N ARG A 244 4.03 15.30 -26.24
CA ARG A 244 3.98 16.74 -26.54
C ARG A 244 3.05 17.52 -25.60
N ARG A 245 2.25 16.81 -24.81
CA ARG A 245 1.39 17.36 -23.75
C ARG A 245 2.15 17.68 -22.46
N ALA A 246 3.42 17.29 -22.35
CA ALA A 246 4.23 17.53 -21.17
C ALA A 246 4.34 19.04 -20.87
N ILE A 247 4.21 19.42 -19.60
CA ILE A 247 4.37 20.81 -19.17
C ILE A 247 5.82 21.21 -19.43
N GLY A 248 6.01 22.31 -20.15
CA GLY A 248 7.29 22.76 -20.68
C GLY A 248 7.45 22.54 -22.18
N VAL A 249 6.61 21.72 -22.82
CA VAL A 249 6.65 21.56 -24.28
C VAL A 249 5.80 22.63 -24.98
N PRO A 250 4.48 22.77 -24.70
CA PRO A 250 3.68 23.81 -25.32
C PRO A 250 4.12 25.24 -24.95
N GLU A 251 4.58 25.43 -23.72
CA GLU A 251 4.98 26.74 -23.19
C GLU A 251 6.14 27.37 -23.96
N PHE A 252 7.02 26.56 -24.54
CA PHE A 252 8.18 27.03 -25.30
C PHE A 252 7.92 27.18 -26.82
N ASP A 253 6.73 26.83 -27.33
CA ASP A 253 6.41 26.90 -28.77
C ASP A 253 6.68 28.30 -29.36
N SER A 254 6.20 29.35 -28.67
CA SER A 254 6.37 30.73 -29.15
C SER A 254 7.85 31.16 -29.18
N PHE A 255 8.63 30.72 -28.19
CA PHE A 255 10.07 30.95 -28.16
C PHE A 255 10.75 30.25 -29.34
N PHE A 256 10.46 28.96 -29.58
CA PHE A 256 11.05 28.22 -30.70
C PHE A 256 10.65 28.77 -32.07
N ARG A 257 9.39 29.18 -32.28
CA ARG A 257 8.97 29.83 -33.54
C ARG A 257 9.73 31.13 -33.81
N SER A 258 10.02 31.90 -32.76
CA SER A 258 10.84 33.10 -32.86
C SER A 258 12.28 32.78 -33.28
N GLU A 259 12.75 31.54 -33.01
CA GLU A 259 14.09 31.09 -33.40
C GLU A 259 14.29 30.96 -34.91
N TYR A 260 13.25 30.52 -35.62
CA TYR A 260 13.26 30.34 -37.08
C TYR A 260 13.01 31.64 -37.86
N SER A 261 12.47 32.66 -37.19
CA SER A 261 12.14 33.94 -37.83
C SER A 261 13.38 34.85 -37.82
N SER A 262 14.03 35.02 -38.98
CA SER A 262 15.29 35.78 -39.16
C SER A 262 15.21 37.27 -38.80
N SER A 263 14.02 37.78 -38.46
CA SER A 263 13.73 39.19 -38.18
C SER A 263 13.42 39.49 -36.71
N THR A 264 13.49 38.51 -35.81
CA THR A 264 13.15 38.73 -34.40
C THR A 264 14.32 39.34 -33.62
N ASP A 265 14.09 40.50 -33.00
CA ASP A 265 15.02 41.15 -32.07
C ASP A 265 15.42 40.21 -30.92
N GLU A 266 16.71 40.19 -30.58
CA GLU A 266 17.29 39.41 -29.48
C GLU A 266 16.58 39.70 -28.16
N LYS A 267 16.19 40.96 -27.92
CA LYS A 267 15.43 41.34 -26.73
C LYS A 267 14.06 40.67 -26.68
N VAL A 268 13.38 40.57 -27.81
CA VAL A 268 12.07 39.90 -27.90
C VAL A 268 12.21 38.41 -27.62
N ARG A 269 13.26 37.77 -28.15
CA ARG A 269 13.53 36.34 -27.88
C ARG A 269 13.80 36.06 -26.42
N SER A 270 14.60 36.90 -25.76
CA SER A 270 14.89 36.79 -24.33
C SER A 270 13.60 36.88 -23.50
N ASN A 271 12.72 37.85 -23.83
CA ASN A 271 11.43 37.98 -23.15
C ASN A 271 10.52 36.77 -23.38
N LEU A 272 10.51 36.18 -24.59
CA LEU A 272 9.73 34.97 -24.88
C LEU A 272 10.25 33.76 -24.10
N LEU A 273 11.56 33.61 -23.97
CA LEU A 273 12.17 32.57 -23.16
C LEU A 273 11.78 32.70 -21.69
N GLU A 274 11.89 33.91 -21.13
CA GLU A 274 11.51 34.17 -19.74
C GLU A 274 10.01 33.91 -19.51
N SER A 275 9.15 34.32 -20.45
CA SER A 275 7.71 34.05 -20.41
C SER A 275 7.43 32.54 -20.42
N ALA A 276 8.05 31.77 -21.31
CA ALA A 276 7.88 30.32 -21.40
C ALA A 276 8.27 29.61 -20.08
N ILE A 277 9.40 30.01 -19.48
CA ILE A 277 9.85 29.49 -18.18
C ILE A 277 8.83 29.82 -17.08
N ASN A 278 8.32 31.06 -17.06
CA ASN A 278 7.33 31.48 -16.06
C ASN A 278 5.98 30.77 -16.23
N GLU A 279 5.52 30.57 -17.46
CA GLU A 279 4.32 29.78 -17.75
C GLU A 279 4.48 28.32 -17.31
N THR A 280 5.65 27.73 -17.56
CA THR A 280 5.99 26.35 -17.13
C THR A 280 5.89 26.22 -15.61
N LYS A 281 6.42 27.20 -14.85
CA LYS A 281 6.30 27.24 -13.38
C LYS A 281 4.83 27.31 -12.95
N ILE A 282 4.06 28.23 -13.53
CA ILE A 282 2.63 28.43 -13.22
C ILE A 282 1.82 27.15 -13.50
N ASN A 283 2.03 26.51 -14.66
CA ASN A 283 1.30 25.32 -15.05
C ASN A 283 1.69 24.11 -14.20
N THR A 284 2.96 24.02 -13.78
CA THR A 284 3.42 23.01 -12.81
C THR A 284 2.73 23.18 -11.45
N CYS A 285 2.60 24.40 -10.93
CA CYS A 285 1.84 24.67 -9.70
C CYS A 285 0.36 24.31 -9.86
N LYS A 286 -0.26 24.68 -10.99
CA LYS A 286 -1.66 24.30 -11.29
C LYS A 286 -1.84 22.77 -11.33
N LEU A 287 -0.87 22.03 -11.87
CA LEU A 287 -0.87 20.57 -11.88
C LEU A 287 -0.84 20.01 -10.44
N ALA A 288 0.07 20.50 -9.59
CA ALA A 288 0.16 20.10 -8.19
C ALA A 288 -1.18 20.31 -7.46
N CYS A 289 -1.80 21.49 -7.62
CA CYS A 289 -3.12 21.79 -7.07
C CYS A 289 -4.23 20.85 -7.56
N ARG A 290 -4.20 20.46 -8.85
CA ARG A 290 -5.18 19.50 -9.42
C ARG A 290 -4.97 18.10 -8.87
N GLN A 291 -3.72 17.67 -8.74
CA GLN A 291 -3.38 16.36 -8.17
C GLN A 291 -3.81 16.28 -6.71
N LEU A 292 -3.51 17.28 -5.88
CA LEU A 292 -3.93 17.33 -4.48
C LEU A 292 -5.46 17.24 -4.34
N ARG A 293 -6.21 18.04 -5.11
CA ARG A 293 -7.68 17.95 -5.14
C ARG A 293 -8.17 16.55 -5.51
N LYS A 294 -7.51 15.87 -6.45
CA LYS A 294 -7.85 14.50 -6.84
C LYS A 294 -7.55 13.49 -5.73
N ILE A 295 -6.45 13.64 -4.99
CA ILE A 295 -6.14 12.79 -3.82
C ILE A 295 -7.20 12.98 -2.73
N HIS A 296 -7.57 14.23 -2.41
CA HIS A 296 -8.66 14.48 -1.48
C HIS A 296 -9.98 13.85 -1.93
N ARG A 297 -10.29 13.89 -3.23
CA ARG A 297 -11.46 13.21 -3.78
C ARG A 297 -11.41 11.70 -3.56
N LEU A 298 -10.26 11.06 -3.81
CA LEU A 298 -10.07 9.62 -3.59
C LEU A 298 -10.20 9.25 -2.11
N LYS A 299 -9.66 10.08 -1.21
CA LYS A 299 -9.79 9.87 0.23
C LYS A 299 -11.23 10.06 0.73
N ASN A 300 -11.81 11.23 0.45
CA ASN A 300 -13.02 11.69 1.11
C ASN A 300 -14.31 11.23 0.42
N ILE A 301 -14.29 11.03 -0.91
CA ILE A 301 -15.48 10.61 -1.67
C ILE A 301 -15.44 9.12 -1.96
N LYS A 302 -14.30 8.59 -2.42
CA LYS A 302 -14.16 7.14 -2.69
C LYS A 302 -13.87 6.32 -1.43
N GLY A 303 -13.57 6.97 -0.30
CA GLY A 303 -13.32 6.29 0.98
C GLY A 303 -12.02 5.49 1.00
N TRP A 304 -11.05 5.80 0.15
CA TRP A 304 -9.77 5.08 0.14
C TRP A 304 -9.02 5.32 1.46
N LYS A 305 -8.57 4.24 2.10
CA LYS A 305 -7.72 4.30 3.30
C LYS A 305 -6.30 4.68 2.88
N ILE A 306 -6.01 5.98 2.92
CA ILE A 306 -4.74 6.57 2.49
C ILE A 306 -3.96 7.04 3.71
N HIS A 307 -2.74 6.51 3.87
CA HIS A 307 -1.81 6.88 4.93
C HIS A 307 -1.03 8.12 4.50
N ARG A 308 -1.26 9.24 5.18
CA ARG A 308 -0.59 10.52 4.86
C ARG A 308 0.76 10.60 5.56
N LEU A 309 1.79 10.97 4.81
CA LEU A 309 3.15 11.27 5.26
C LEU A 309 3.43 12.73 4.94
N ASP A 310 3.65 13.56 5.96
CA ASP A 310 3.84 15.01 5.79
C ASP A 310 5.33 15.31 5.62
N ALA A 311 5.73 15.61 4.39
CA ALA A 311 7.10 15.93 4.01
C ALA A 311 7.41 17.44 4.12
N THR A 312 6.47 18.27 4.59
CA THR A 312 6.63 19.74 4.56
C THR A 312 7.91 20.22 5.24
N LYS A 313 8.24 19.69 6.42
CA LYS A 313 9.46 20.07 7.15
C LYS A 313 10.72 19.72 6.37
N ALA A 314 10.76 18.56 5.70
CA ALA A 314 11.90 18.16 4.87
C ALA A 314 12.14 19.13 3.71
N PHE A 315 11.05 19.69 3.14
CA PHE A 315 11.12 20.66 2.05
C PHE A 315 11.44 22.10 2.52
N GLN A 316 11.40 22.37 3.82
CA GLN A 316 11.77 23.66 4.40
C GLN A 316 13.25 23.73 4.80
N GLN A 317 13.91 22.58 4.90
CA GLN A 317 15.33 22.46 5.24
C GLN A 317 16.18 22.28 3.97
N ASN A 318 17.50 22.29 4.13
CA ASN A 318 18.46 22.01 3.06
C ASN A 318 19.46 20.96 3.52
N GLY A 319 20.15 20.31 2.58
CA GLY A 319 21.26 19.40 2.86
C GLY A 319 20.89 18.29 3.85
N LYS A 320 21.78 18.05 4.83
CA LYS A 320 21.62 16.97 5.80
C LYS A 320 20.36 17.13 6.64
N GLU A 321 20.00 18.35 7.03
CA GLU A 321 18.80 18.62 7.82
C GLU A 321 17.51 18.26 7.07
N ALA A 322 17.49 18.42 5.74
CA ALA A 322 16.38 17.99 4.91
C ALA A 322 16.29 16.46 4.85
N ASP A 323 17.43 15.78 4.73
CA ASP A 323 17.50 14.32 4.67
C ASP A 323 17.13 13.68 6.01
N ASP A 324 17.59 14.23 7.12
CA ASP A 324 17.21 13.78 8.47
C ASP A 324 15.70 13.96 8.70
N ALA A 325 15.14 15.12 8.32
CA ALA A 325 13.71 15.37 8.42
C ALA A 325 12.88 14.46 7.49
N TRP A 326 13.38 14.16 6.29
CA TRP A 326 12.75 13.20 5.39
C TRP A 326 12.75 11.79 5.98
N ALA A 327 13.89 11.35 6.53
CA ALA A 327 14.02 10.05 7.16
C ALA A 327 13.03 9.91 8.33
N GLU A 328 13.00 10.89 9.23
CA GLU A 328 12.14 10.91 10.43
C GLU A 328 10.64 10.93 10.09
N LEU A 329 10.23 11.78 9.15
CA LEU A 329 8.81 12.09 8.94
C LEU A 329 8.16 11.32 7.77
N VAL A 330 8.97 10.80 6.84
CA VAL A 330 8.48 10.19 5.60
C VAL A 330 8.98 8.76 5.45
N ALA A 331 10.30 8.55 5.36
CA ALA A 331 10.86 7.24 5.02
C ALA A 331 10.63 6.21 6.13
N VAL A 332 10.93 6.53 7.39
CA VAL A 332 10.73 5.63 8.54
C VAL A 332 9.24 5.33 8.77
N PRO A 333 8.34 6.33 8.85
CA PRO A 333 6.91 6.04 9.03
C PRO A 333 6.30 5.31 7.83
N GLY A 334 6.68 5.66 6.59
CA GLY A 334 6.24 4.95 5.38
C GLY A 334 6.65 3.48 5.40
N SER A 335 7.91 3.21 5.74
CA SER A 335 8.43 1.85 5.88
C SER A 335 7.76 1.07 7.01
N ALA A 336 7.45 1.71 8.14
CA ALA A 336 6.75 1.06 9.25
C ALA A 336 5.32 0.66 8.86
N ILE A 337 4.61 1.51 8.12
CA ILE A 337 3.26 1.21 7.59
C ILE A 337 3.32 0.03 6.61
N VAL A 338 4.29 0.02 5.70
CA VAL A 338 4.50 -1.09 4.76
C VAL A 338 4.88 -2.38 5.50
N SER A 339 5.78 -2.31 6.49
CA SER A 339 6.13 -3.44 7.36
C SER A 339 4.89 -4.04 7.99
N GLN A 340 4.07 -3.21 8.64
CA GLN A 340 2.84 -3.65 9.27
C GLN A 340 1.88 -4.24 8.25
N TYR A 341 1.73 -3.65 7.07
CA TYR A 341 0.82 -4.13 6.04
C TYR A 341 1.25 -5.47 5.40
N ILE A 342 2.55 -5.69 5.23
CA ILE A 342 3.12 -6.95 4.73
C ILE A 342 3.02 -8.03 5.80
N HIS A 343 3.35 -7.69 7.05
CA HIS A 343 3.36 -8.61 8.17
C HIS A 343 2.01 -8.75 8.87
N ASP A 344 1.00 -7.93 8.51
CA ASP A 344 -0.31 -7.91 9.15
C ASP A 344 -0.85 -9.33 9.12
N PHE A 345 -0.77 -9.88 10.33
CA PHE A 345 -0.62 -11.30 10.53
C PHE A 345 -1.90 -11.98 10.09
N ASP A 346 -1.68 -13.14 9.51
CA ASP A 346 -2.64 -14.19 9.33
C ASP A 346 -3.27 -14.59 10.69
N HIS A 347 -4.20 -13.78 11.18
CA HIS A 347 -5.01 -14.08 12.37
C HIS A 347 -5.85 -15.36 12.14
N SER A 348 -6.02 -15.78 10.88
CA SER A 348 -6.54 -17.09 10.50
C SER A 348 -5.56 -18.25 10.70
N ARG A 349 -4.24 -18.06 10.63
CA ARG A 349 -3.26 -19.16 10.81
C ARG A 349 -3.03 -19.52 12.28
N ILE A 350 -3.01 -18.54 13.19
CA ILE A 350 -2.67 -18.79 14.61
C ILE A 350 -3.77 -19.58 15.33
N PHE A 351 -5.05 -19.39 14.99
CA PHE A 351 -6.15 -20.12 15.64
C PHE A 351 -6.21 -21.61 15.23
N THR A 352 -5.65 -21.98 14.08
CA THR A 352 -5.62 -23.38 13.62
C THR A 352 -4.45 -24.19 14.17
N THR A 353 -3.35 -23.56 14.57
CA THR A 353 -2.16 -24.26 15.09
C THR A 353 -2.08 -24.25 16.62
N ALA A 354 -2.68 -23.26 17.28
CA ALA A 354 -2.75 -23.20 18.74
C ALA A 354 -3.64 -24.31 19.36
N THR A 355 -4.49 -24.95 18.55
CA THR A 355 -5.28 -26.11 18.97
C THR A 355 -4.57 -27.45 18.79
N SER A 356 -3.36 -27.52 18.20
CA SER A 356 -2.69 -28.79 17.93
C SER A 356 -1.21 -28.93 18.33
N ALA A 357 -0.53 -27.90 18.87
CA ALA A 357 0.81 -28.11 19.42
C ALA A 357 1.20 -27.06 20.47
N GLY A 358 1.76 -27.52 21.60
CA GLY A 358 2.12 -26.72 22.78
C GLY A 358 2.86 -25.40 22.47
N GLY A 359 2.20 -24.29 22.82
CA GLY A 359 2.56 -22.90 22.47
C GLY A 359 3.79 -22.29 23.16
N GLY A 360 4.76 -23.08 23.64
CA GLY A 360 5.94 -22.56 24.33
C GLY A 360 7.11 -22.15 23.42
N ARG A 361 7.18 -22.69 22.20
CA ARG A 361 8.37 -22.55 21.33
C ARG A 361 8.28 -21.40 20.33
N ALA A 362 7.10 -21.12 19.81
CA ALA A 362 6.88 -20.07 18.79
C ALA A 362 7.05 -18.65 19.35
N ILE A 363 6.68 -18.43 20.62
CA ILE A 363 6.81 -17.13 21.28
C ILE A 363 8.29 -16.76 21.51
N ARG A 364 9.13 -17.73 21.88
CA ARG A 364 10.57 -17.51 22.12
C ARG A 364 11.40 -17.26 20.85
N GLU A 365 10.89 -17.66 19.68
CA GLU A 365 11.55 -17.38 18.41
C GLU A 365 11.12 -16.03 17.82
N PHE A 366 9.92 -15.56 18.16
CA PHE A 366 9.44 -14.21 17.87
C PHE A 366 10.24 -13.14 18.63
N GLU A 367 10.45 -13.30 19.94
CA GLU A 367 11.25 -12.37 20.76
C GLU A 367 12.70 -12.22 20.28
N ARG A 368 13.27 -13.31 19.74
CA ARG A 368 14.65 -13.33 19.23
C ARG A 368 14.81 -12.60 17.90
N ARG A 369 13.76 -12.58 17.05
CA ARG A 369 13.79 -11.91 15.73
C ARG A 369 13.45 -10.43 15.83
N THR A 370 12.63 -10.04 16.80
CA THR A 370 12.37 -8.61 17.10
C THR A 370 13.59 -7.92 17.71
N ALA A 371 14.40 -8.62 18.52
CA ALA A 371 15.62 -8.06 19.11
C ALA A 371 16.73 -7.76 18.06
N VAL A 372 16.79 -8.54 16.97
CA VAL A 372 17.79 -8.32 15.90
C VAL A 372 17.43 -7.11 15.03
N ALA A 373 16.15 -6.74 14.94
CA ALA A 373 15.72 -5.55 14.20
C ALA A 373 16.01 -4.23 14.95
N THR A 374 16.19 -4.28 16.28
CA THR A 374 16.49 -3.10 17.11
C THR A 374 17.99 -2.81 17.27
N ASP A 375 18.88 -3.74 16.89
CA ASP A 375 20.33 -3.57 17.08
C ASP A 375 21.05 -2.89 15.90
N TYR A 376 20.41 -2.74 14.74
CA TYR A 376 21.02 -2.08 13.57
C TYR A 376 20.92 -0.55 13.59
N SER A 377 20.22 0.05 14.55
CA SER A 377 20.19 1.51 14.73
C SER A 377 21.34 2.07 15.57
N ALA A 378 22.28 1.22 16.03
CA ALA A 378 23.41 1.62 16.88
C ALA A 378 24.78 1.66 16.17
N SER A 379 24.84 1.36 14.87
CA SER A 379 26.11 1.26 14.11
C SER A 379 26.27 2.28 12.97
N LEU A 380 25.43 3.32 12.91
CA LEU A 380 25.61 4.49 12.06
C LEU A 380 25.59 5.75 12.95
N VAL A 381 26.74 6.03 13.56
CA VAL A 381 27.12 7.35 14.12
C VAL A 381 27.97 8.07 13.09
#